data_AF-A0A183HC91-F1
#
_entry.id   AF-A0A183HC91-F1
#
_cell.length_a   1.000
_cell.length_b   1.000
_cell.length_c   1.000
_cell.angle_alpha   90.00
_cell.angle_beta   90.00
_cell.angle_gamma   90.00
#
_symmetry.space_group_name_H-M   'P 1'
#
loop_
_entity.id
_entity.type
_entity.pdbx_description
1 polymer ?
#
loop_
_entity_poly.entity_id
_entity_poly.type
_entity_poly.pdbx_seq_one_letter_code
_entity_poly.pdbx_strand_id
1 'polypeptide(L)'
;MISNLPDCKELLCYSCNSQFGPCDGNGCSTSNGFCVYQQITSADGNILSTVRSCLDGDRVPAGPLHVIQAGQCTETVDSNTGIRYRTYLCNNYNYCNADCHPQLPTVTSDPISPTRASALECFNCNSFGMDCYSNTCTINNGGYCFFQFSNISVNGINHLHYNKQCIEVPFAKTPNGNSVTEINKCVIR
;
A
#
# COMPACT_ATOMS: atom_id res chain seq x y z
N MET A 1 5.21 29.39 -36.30
CA MET A 1 4.57 28.18 -35.74
C MET A 1 4.98 28.12 -34.28
N ILE A 2 4.05 28.44 -33.36
CA ILE A 2 4.29 28.30 -31.92
C ILE A 2 3.81 26.90 -31.57
N SER A 3 4.73 26.01 -31.22
CA SER A 3 4.41 24.68 -30.72
C SER A 3 3.82 24.81 -29.32
N ASN A 4 2.49 24.72 -29.19
CA ASN A 4 1.84 24.45 -27.92
C ASN A 4 2.11 22.98 -27.57
N LEU A 5 3.28 22.70 -27.00
CA LEU A 5 3.44 21.51 -26.18
C LEU A 5 2.56 21.71 -24.94
N PRO A 6 1.71 20.75 -24.55
CA PRO A 6 1.03 20.83 -23.27
C PRO A 6 2.11 20.97 -22.20
N ASP A 7 2.01 22.02 -21.40
CA ASP A 7 2.90 22.27 -20.28
C ASP A 7 2.68 21.12 -19.28
N CYS A 8 3.49 20.07 -19.38
CA CYS A 8 3.48 18.94 -18.45
C CYS A 8 3.93 19.47 -17.10
N LYS A 9 2.97 20.01 -16.34
CA LYS A 9 3.25 20.59 -15.03
C LYS A 9 3.69 19.46 -14.11
N GLU A 10 4.99 19.42 -13.84
CA GLU A 10 5.60 18.48 -12.92
C GLU A 10 5.01 18.68 -11.52
N LEU A 11 4.47 17.61 -10.95
CA LEU A 11 3.89 17.59 -9.60
C LEU A 11 4.92 16.99 -8.64
N LEU A 12 5.29 17.74 -7.62
CA LEU A 12 6.16 17.26 -6.54
C LEU A 12 5.31 16.70 -5.40
N CYS A 13 5.69 15.56 -4.82
CA CYS A 13 4.99 14.94 -3.70
C CYS A 13 5.98 14.53 -2.60
N TYR A 14 5.51 14.41 -1.35
CA TYR A 14 6.27 13.69 -0.34
C TYR A 14 6.30 12.20 -0.68
N SER A 15 7.46 11.58 -0.47
CA SER A 15 7.72 10.17 -0.78
C SER A 15 8.42 9.51 0.40
N CYS A 16 7.73 8.56 1.02
CA CYS A 16 8.21 7.96 2.25
C CYS A 16 7.45 6.67 2.58
N ASN A 17 8.07 5.87 3.46
CA ASN A 17 7.39 4.75 4.09
C ASN A 17 7.80 4.63 5.55
N SER A 18 6.82 4.73 6.46
CA SER A 18 7.06 4.62 7.90
C SER A 18 6.21 3.50 8.48
N GLN A 19 6.86 2.59 9.19
CA GLN A 19 6.20 1.70 10.13
C GLN A 19 6.14 2.46 11.46
N PHE A 20 4.93 2.64 12.01
CA PHE A 20 4.72 3.28 13.32
C PHE A 20 5.06 4.78 13.38
N GLY A 21 4.30 5.63 12.67
CA GLY A 21 4.34 7.08 12.91
C GLY A 21 4.25 7.95 11.65
N PRO A 22 4.52 9.26 11.78
CA PRO A 22 4.64 10.17 10.64
C PRO A 22 5.85 9.79 9.77
N CYS A 23 5.88 10.34 8.57
CA CYS A 23 6.69 9.81 7.47
C CYS A 23 7.27 10.96 6.64
N ASP A 24 8.22 11.70 7.18
CA ASP A 24 8.75 12.89 6.50
C ASP A 24 9.90 12.46 5.58
N GLY A 25 9.55 11.92 4.41
CA GLY A 25 10.53 11.50 3.41
C GLY A 25 10.85 12.58 2.37
N ASN A 26 11.72 12.21 1.44
CA ASN A 26 12.16 13.07 0.34
C ASN A 26 11.01 13.38 -0.64
N GLY A 27 11.29 14.21 -1.65
CA GLY A 27 10.36 14.43 -2.75
C GLY A 27 10.41 13.30 -3.79
N CYS A 28 9.28 13.04 -4.45
CA CYS A 28 9.23 12.44 -5.78
C CYS A 28 8.55 13.42 -6.74
N SER A 29 8.71 13.19 -8.05
CA SER A 29 7.99 13.95 -9.06
C SER A 29 7.24 13.04 -10.04
N THR A 30 6.13 13.53 -10.57
CA THR A 30 5.34 12.85 -11.60
C THR A 30 4.73 13.87 -12.57
N SER A 31 4.57 13.46 -13.83
CA SER A 31 3.96 14.27 -14.89
C SER A 31 2.54 13.79 -15.14
N ASN A 32 1.55 14.64 -14.89
CA ASN A 32 0.11 14.30 -14.94
C ASN A 32 -0.32 13.19 -13.95
N GLY A 33 0.46 12.96 -12.89
CA GLY A 33 0.14 12.00 -11.84
C GLY A 33 -0.54 12.63 -10.62
N PHE A 34 -0.49 11.90 -9.51
CA PHE A 34 -1.10 12.23 -8.24
C PHE A 34 -0.11 12.01 -7.09
N CYS A 35 -0.26 12.79 -6.04
CA CYS A 35 0.32 12.51 -4.74
C CYS A 35 -0.68 11.72 -3.89
N VAL A 36 -0.18 10.75 -3.14
CA VAL A 36 -0.99 9.97 -2.18
C VAL A 36 -0.44 10.11 -0.77
N TYR A 37 -1.34 10.24 0.20
CA TYR A 37 -1.13 9.97 1.61
C TYR A 37 -2.01 8.78 1.99
N GLN A 38 -1.46 7.82 2.72
CA GLN A 38 -2.22 6.74 3.31
C GLN A 38 -1.71 6.40 4.70
N GLN A 39 -2.62 6.36 5.66
CA GLN A 39 -2.35 5.90 7.02
C GLN A 39 -3.23 4.69 7.32
N ILE A 40 -2.60 3.62 7.80
CA ILE A 40 -3.27 2.40 8.23
C ILE A 40 -3.20 2.35 9.75
N THR A 41 -4.35 2.20 10.39
CA THR A 41 -4.49 2.18 11.85
C THR A 41 -5.18 0.89 12.29
N SER A 42 -4.73 0.28 13.38
CA SER A 42 -5.39 -0.90 13.95
C SER A 42 -6.78 -0.57 14.50
N ALA A 43 -7.57 -1.60 14.82
CA ALA A 43 -8.86 -1.44 15.51
C ALA A 43 -8.74 -0.62 16.80
N ASP A 44 -7.64 -0.81 17.53
CA ASP A 44 -7.35 -0.13 18.80
C ASP A 44 -6.81 1.30 18.63
N GLY A 45 -6.65 1.78 17.39
CA GLY A 45 -6.17 3.15 17.11
C GLY A 45 -4.65 3.29 16.99
N ASN A 46 -3.88 2.20 16.99
CA ASN A 46 -2.42 2.26 16.81
C ASN A 46 -2.06 2.45 15.33
N ILE A 47 -1.18 3.40 15.02
CA ILE A 47 -0.69 3.60 13.65
C ILE A 47 0.20 2.41 13.27
N LEU A 48 -0.23 1.65 12.26
CA LEU A 48 0.49 0.50 11.73
C LEU A 48 1.43 0.91 10.60
N SER A 49 1.01 1.87 9.76
CA SER A 49 1.78 2.33 8.62
C SER A 49 1.36 3.73 8.19
N THR A 50 2.32 4.51 7.72
CA THR A 50 2.07 5.76 6.97
C THR A 50 2.90 5.72 5.69
N VAL A 51 2.24 5.96 4.56
CA VAL A 51 2.84 5.99 3.23
C VAL A 51 2.54 7.32 2.57
N ARG A 52 3.56 7.92 1.95
CA ARG A 52 3.41 9.06 1.03
C ARG A 52 4.11 8.70 -0.27
N SER A 53 3.52 8.96 -1.43
CA SER A 53 4.12 8.60 -2.73
C SER A 53 3.58 9.44 -3.88
N CYS A 54 4.28 9.40 -5.00
CA CYS A 54 3.77 9.75 -6.33
C CYS A 54 3.07 8.53 -6.93
N LEU A 55 2.04 8.76 -7.73
CA LEU A 55 1.30 7.77 -8.49
C LEU A 55 1.07 8.29 -9.90
N ASP A 56 1.21 7.43 -10.90
CA ASP A 56 0.92 7.79 -12.29
C ASP A 56 -0.58 7.66 -12.62
N GLY A 57 -1.38 7.08 -11.72
CA GLY A 57 -2.82 6.88 -11.87
C GLY A 57 -3.61 7.42 -10.70
N ASP A 58 -4.92 7.57 -10.92
CA ASP A 58 -5.89 8.16 -10.00
C ASP A 58 -6.48 7.17 -8.99
N ARG A 59 -5.87 5.99 -8.81
CA ARG A 59 -6.45 4.88 -8.05
C ARG A 59 -5.52 4.39 -6.95
N VAL A 60 -6.01 4.41 -5.71
CA VAL A 60 -5.28 3.96 -4.53
C VAL A 60 -6.03 2.83 -3.83
N PRO A 61 -5.41 1.69 -3.52
CA PRO A 61 -6.03 0.66 -2.68
C PRO A 61 -6.16 1.17 -1.23
N ALA A 62 -7.34 1.05 -0.63
CA ALA A 62 -7.63 1.42 0.77
C ALA A 62 -8.39 0.26 1.45
N GLY A 63 -7.65 -0.81 1.73
CA GLY A 63 -8.19 -2.07 2.23
C GLY A 63 -9.01 -2.79 1.15
N PRO A 64 -10.30 -3.12 1.41
CA PRO A 64 -11.17 -3.76 0.41
C PRO A 64 -11.55 -2.84 -0.76
N LEU A 65 -11.39 -1.52 -0.59
CA LEU A 65 -11.85 -0.52 -1.54
C LEU A 65 -10.70 0.11 -2.31
N HIS A 66 -11.08 0.89 -3.32
CA HIS A 66 -10.17 1.79 -3.99
C HIS A 66 -10.68 3.22 -3.85
N VAL A 67 -9.79 4.14 -3.48
CA VAL A 67 -10.04 5.58 -3.55
C VAL A 67 -9.63 6.03 -4.94
N ILE A 68 -10.61 6.54 -5.69
CA ILE A 68 -10.45 7.03 -7.06
C ILE A 68 -10.70 8.54 -7.20
N GLN A 69 -11.17 9.19 -6.13
CA GLN A 69 -11.53 10.60 -6.14
C GLN A 69 -10.43 11.43 -5.47
N ALA A 70 -9.79 12.29 -6.25
CA ALA A 70 -8.81 13.25 -5.73
C ALA A 70 -9.48 14.42 -5.01
N GLY A 71 -8.77 15.02 -4.04
CA GLY A 71 -9.20 16.20 -3.30
C GLY A 71 -10.08 15.90 -2.10
N GLN A 72 -10.30 14.63 -1.74
CA GLN A 72 -11.08 14.23 -0.56
C GLN A 72 -10.31 13.27 0.33
N CYS A 73 -10.43 13.48 1.65
CA CYS A 73 -9.92 12.57 2.66
C CYS A 73 -10.95 11.46 2.85
N THR A 74 -10.60 10.23 2.50
CA THR A 74 -11.48 9.06 2.60
C THR A 74 -11.01 8.18 3.74
N GLU A 75 -11.93 7.80 4.63
CA GLU A 75 -11.69 6.78 5.65
C GLU A 75 -12.52 5.54 5.31
N THR A 76 -11.85 4.39 5.19
CA THR A 76 -12.50 3.08 5.07
C THR A 76 -12.15 2.23 6.29
N VAL A 77 -13.09 1.43 6.75
CA VAL A 77 -12.88 0.51 7.87
C VAL A 77 -13.15 -0.91 7.38
N ASP A 78 -12.20 -1.82 7.58
CA ASP A 78 -12.42 -3.25 7.37
C ASP A 78 -13.30 -3.75 8.52
N SER A 79 -14.53 -4.19 8.21
CA SER A 79 -15.51 -4.62 9.20
C SER A 79 -15.12 -5.90 9.96
N ASN A 80 -14.18 -6.69 9.43
CA ASN A 80 -13.75 -7.93 10.08
C ASN A 80 -12.61 -7.69 11.06
N THR A 81 -11.66 -6.82 10.70
CA THR A 81 -10.43 -6.58 11.47
C THR A 81 -10.48 -5.28 12.27
N GLY A 82 -11.43 -4.38 11.97
CA GLY A 82 -11.48 -3.03 12.52
C GLY A 82 -10.36 -2.11 12.02
N ILE A 83 -9.51 -2.56 11.09
CA ILE A 83 -8.43 -1.77 10.51
C ILE A 83 -9.02 -0.58 9.75
N ARG A 84 -8.46 0.60 9.98
CA ARG A 84 -8.87 1.85 9.33
C ARG A 84 -7.82 2.28 8.32
N TYR A 85 -8.27 2.66 7.12
CA TYR A 85 -7.45 3.20 6.06
C TYR A 85 -7.86 4.64 5.82
N ARG A 86 -7.02 5.59 6.22
CA ARG A 86 -7.21 7.01 5.96
C ARG A 86 -6.37 7.40 4.76
N THR A 87 -7.01 7.75 3.65
CA THR A 87 -6.35 7.96 2.35
C THR A 87 -6.70 9.33 1.78
N TYR A 88 -5.70 10.05 1.28
CA TYR A 88 -5.87 11.29 0.54
C TYR A 88 -5.13 11.19 -0.80
N LEU A 89 -5.86 11.37 -1.88
CA LEU A 89 -5.32 11.47 -3.24
C LEU A 89 -5.42 12.92 -3.69
N CYS A 90 -4.37 13.51 -4.25
CA CYS A 90 -4.37 14.92 -4.65
C CYS A 90 -3.40 15.19 -5.79
N ASN A 91 -3.69 16.19 -6.60
CA ASN A 91 -2.84 16.64 -7.72
C ASN A 91 -2.93 18.16 -7.96
N ASN A 92 -3.46 18.89 -6.97
CA ASN A 92 -3.81 20.30 -7.10
C ASN A 92 -2.66 21.26 -6.77
N TYR A 93 -1.67 20.84 -5.99
CA TYR A 93 -0.46 21.60 -5.70
C TYR A 93 0.68 20.69 -5.20
N ASN A 94 1.92 21.19 -5.26
CA ASN A 94 3.10 20.45 -4.81
C ASN A 94 3.01 20.11 -3.31
N TYR A 95 3.39 18.89 -2.96
CA TYR A 95 3.40 18.36 -1.60
C TYR A 95 2.01 18.32 -0.94
N CYS A 96 0.94 18.25 -1.74
CA CYS A 96 -0.43 18.17 -1.23
C CYS A 96 -0.71 16.92 -0.37
N ASN A 97 0.13 15.89 -0.44
CA ASN A 97 0.04 14.69 0.39
C ASN A 97 0.76 14.81 1.75
N ALA A 98 0.91 16.03 2.28
CA ALA A 98 1.45 16.26 3.60
C ALA A 98 0.60 15.56 4.68
N ASP A 99 -0.72 15.72 4.61
CA ASP A 99 -1.67 15.11 5.52
C ASP A 99 -3.07 15.01 4.88
N CYS A 100 -3.92 14.19 5.47
CA CYS A 100 -5.33 14.09 5.16
C CYS A 100 -6.10 15.15 5.98
N HIS A 101 -5.97 16.44 5.64
CA HIS A 101 -6.53 17.53 6.45
C HIS A 101 -8.05 17.36 6.71
N PRO A 102 -8.52 17.46 7.97
CA PRO A 102 -9.92 17.24 8.36
C PRO A 102 -10.88 18.38 7.98
N GLN A 103 -10.42 19.46 7.35
CA GLN A 103 -11.28 20.58 6.95
C GLN A 103 -12.18 20.26 5.75
N LEU A 104 -11.90 19.17 5.04
CA LEU A 104 -12.79 18.62 4.01
C LEU A 104 -13.57 17.46 4.62
N PRO A 105 -14.90 17.36 4.40
CA PRO A 105 -15.71 16.32 4.99
C PRO A 105 -15.11 14.95 4.66
N THR A 106 -14.82 14.16 5.69
CA THR A 106 -14.38 12.79 5.52
C THR A 106 -15.55 12.00 4.94
N VAL A 107 -15.36 11.47 3.73
CA VAL A 107 -16.34 10.55 3.16
C VAL A 107 -16.02 9.18 3.73
N THR A 108 -16.87 8.71 4.64
CA THR A 108 -16.85 7.31 5.06
C THR A 108 -17.56 6.52 3.99
N SER A 109 -16.82 5.70 3.27
CA SER A 109 -17.41 4.69 2.40
C SER A 109 -17.51 3.38 3.17
N ASP A 110 -18.73 2.86 3.29
CA ASP A 110 -18.92 1.49 3.74
C ASP A 110 -18.16 0.57 2.79
N PRO A 111 -17.40 -0.41 3.30
CA PRO A 111 -16.73 -1.37 2.45
C PRO A 111 -17.76 -2.03 1.54
N ILE A 112 -17.57 -1.92 0.22
CA ILE A 112 -18.09 -2.94 -0.70
C ILE A 112 -17.39 -4.20 -0.22
N SER A 113 -18.09 -5.07 0.51
CA SER A 113 -17.52 -6.28 1.07
C SER A 113 -16.93 -7.11 -0.07
N PRO A 114 -15.60 -7.19 -0.30
CA PRO A 114 -15.10 -8.34 -1.00
C PRO A 114 -15.46 -9.51 -0.10
N THR A 115 -16.08 -10.54 -0.66
CA THR A 115 -16.41 -11.78 0.04
C THR A 115 -15.12 -12.45 0.50
N ARG A 116 -14.51 -11.90 1.55
CA ARG A 116 -13.25 -12.33 2.12
C ARG A 116 -13.57 -13.55 2.94
N ALA A 117 -12.80 -14.62 2.74
CA ALA A 117 -12.96 -15.81 3.54
C ALA A 117 -12.67 -15.44 5.01
N SER A 118 -13.61 -15.77 5.90
CA SER A 118 -13.49 -15.55 7.35
C SER A 118 -12.30 -16.32 7.96
N ALA A 119 -11.90 -17.40 7.28
CA ALA A 119 -10.67 -18.13 7.50
C ALA A 119 -9.92 -18.32 6.18
N LEU A 120 -8.60 -18.11 6.20
CA LEU A 120 -7.71 -18.41 5.09
C LEU A 120 -6.66 -19.41 5.53
N GLU A 121 -6.44 -20.42 4.71
CA GLU A 121 -5.29 -21.31 4.81
C GLU A 121 -4.27 -20.91 3.74
N CYS A 122 -3.08 -20.51 4.17
CA CYS A 122 -2.00 -20.04 3.31
C CYS A 122 -0.78 -20.95 3.45
N PHE A 123 0.06 -21.05 2.42
CA PHE A 123 1.38 -21.67 2.58
C PHE A 123 2.27 -20.83 3.52
N ASN A 124 3.06 -21.51 4.33
CA ASN A 124 4.00 -20.92 5.28
C ASN A 124 5.39 -21.54 5.09
N CYS A 125 6.28 -20.83 4.40
CA CYS A 125 7.60 -21.36 4.12
C CYS A 125 8.61 -20.27 3.78
N ASN A 126 9.88 -20.58 4.05
CA ASN A 126 11.04 -19.77 3.69
C ASN A 126 12.07 -20.73 3.08
N SER A 127 12.32 -20.60 1.76
CA SER A 127 13.07 -21.59 0.99
C SER A 127 13.99 -20.94 -0.03
N PHE A 128 15.12 -21.59 -0.28
CA PHE A 128 16.09 -21.21 -1.30
C PHE A 128 16.05 -22.20 -2.48
N GLY A 129 16.20 -21.69 -3.69
CA GLY A 129 16.33 -22.47 -4.92
C GLY A 129 15.00 -22.91 -5.55
N MET A 130 14.09 -23.48 -4.76
CA MET A 130 12.79 -23.97 -5.26
C MET A 130 11.60 -23.39 -4.50
N ASP A 131 10.50 -23.24 -5.22
CA ASP A 131 9.22 -22.84 -4.64
C ASP A 131 8.76 -23.85 -3.58
N CYS A 132 8.09 -23.36 -2.55
CA CYS A 132 7.78 -24.12 -1.34
C CYS A 132 6.27 -24.23 -1.09
N TYR A 133 5.84 -25.44 -0.70
CA TYR A 133 4.43 -25.82 -0.46
C TYR A 133 4.28 -26.67 0.81
N SER A 134 5.28 -26.66 1.70
CA SER A 134 5.42 -27.63 2.78
C SER A 134 4.40 -27.45 3.89
N ASN A 135 4.41 -26.29 4.56
CA ASN A 135 3.53 -26.01 5.68
C ASN A 135 2.41 -25.06 5.28
N THR A 136 1.32 -25.12 6.04
CA THR A 136 0.26 -24.12 5.99
C THR A 136 0.15 -23.37 7.31
N CYS A 137 -0.41 -22.18 7.24
CA CYS A 137 -0.84 -21.39 8.38
C CYS A 137 -2.31 -21.00 8.15
N THR A 138 -3.07 -20.91 9.23
CA THR A 138 -4.47 -20.51 9.19
C THR A 138 -4.64 -19.17 9.90
N ILE A 139 -5.23 -18.20 9.22
CA ILE A 139 -5.73 -16.98 9.88
C ILE A 139 -7.24 -17.11 10.03
N ASN A 140 -7.67 -17.14 11.28
CA ASN A 140 -9.08 -17.04 11.66
C ASN A 140 -9.33 -15.58 12.06
N ASN A 141 -10.40 -14.96 11.53
CA ASN A 141 -10.76 -13.54 11.71
C ASN A 141 -10.20 -12.56 10.66
N GLY A 142 -9.99 -13.04 9.42
CA GLY A 142 -9.53 -12.22 8.31
C GLY A 142 -8.02 -11.97 8.34
N GLY A 143 -7.40 -12.03 7.16
CA GLY A 143 -5.96 -11.90 6.97
C GLY A 143 -5.57 -12.12 5.52
N TYR A 144 -4.28 -12.17 5.22
CA TYR A 144 -3.78 -12.27 3.85
C TYR A 144 -2.73 -13.37 3.72
N CYS A 145 -2.77 -14.07 2.59
CA CYS A 145 -1.66 -14.90 2.17
C CYS A 145 -0.61 -14.01 1.49
N PHE A 146 0.58 -13.97 2.07
CA PHE A 146 1.72 -13.28 1.50
C PHE A 146 2.53 -14.23 0.63
N PHE A 147 2.95 -13.74 -0.53
CA PHE A 147 3.93 -14.39 -1.39
C PHE A 147 4.99 -13.38 -1.79
N GLN A 148 6.25 -13.74 -1.59
CA GLN A 148 7.40 -13.00 -2.08
C GLN A 148 8.38 -13.95 -2.75
N PHE A 149 8.79 -13.56 -3.94
CA PHE A 149 9.85 -14.16 -4.72
C PHE A 149 10.94 -13.11 -4.92
N SER A 150 12.18 -13.46 -4.61
CA SER A 150 13.30 -12.54 -4.73
C SER A 150 14.56 -13.27 -5.19
N ASN A 151 15.44 -12.55 -5.89
CA ASN A 151 16.79 -13.00 -6.17
C ASN A 151 17.73 -12.32 -5.17
N ILE A 152 18.29 -13.08 -4.23
CA ILE A 152 19.13 -12.56 -3.16
C ILE A 152 20.56 -13.03 -3.32
N SER A 153 21.51 -12.11 -3.14
CA SER A 153 22.94 -12.45 -3.16
C SER A 153 23.41 -12.77 -1.75
N VAL A 154 23.87 -14.01 -1.54
CA VAL A 154 24.48 -14.45 -0.29
C VAL A 154 25.93 -14.79 -0.59
N ASN A 155 26.86 -14.06 0.03
CA ASN A 155 28.31 -14.21 -0.21
C ASN A 155 28.71 -14.08 -1.71
N GLY A 156 28.01 -13.23 -2.46
CA GLY A 156 28.27 -13.01 -3.89
C GLY A 156 27.64 -14.05 -4.83
N ILE A 157 26.95 -15.06 -4.30
CA ILE A 157 26.20 -16.04 -5.09
C ILE A 157 24.72 -15.66 -5.08
N ASN A 158 24.13 -15.60 -6.27
CA ASN A 158 22.72 -15.28 -6.42
C ASN A 158 21.87 -16.53 -6.18
N HIS A 159 20.88 -16.40 -5.30
CA HIS A 159 19.94 -17.45 -4.97
C HIS A 159 18.51 -16.95 -5.15
N LEU A 160 17.66 -17.81 -5.73
CA LEU A 160 16.23 -17.60 -5.67
C LEU A 160 15.73 -17.88 -4.25
N HIS A 161 14.89 -16.99 -3.75
CA HIS A 161 14.33 -17.06 -2.40
C HIS A 161 12.82 -16.86 -2.45
N TYR A 162 12.12 -17.79 -1.79
CA TYR A 162 10.68 -17.84 -1.69
C TYR A 162 10.28 -17.67 -0.22
N ASN A 163 9.40 -16.71 0.03
CA ASN A 163 8.81 -16.47 1.33
C ASN A 163 7.29 -16.44 1.19
N LYS A 164 6.61 -17.36 1.88
CA LYS A 164 5.15 -17.44 1.98
C LYS A 164 4.77 -17.42 3.44
N GLN A 165 3.77 -16.64 3.81
CA GLN A 165 3.30 -16.58 5.20
C GLN A 165 1.89 -16.02 5.29
N CYS A 166 1.31 -16.17 6.48
CA CYS A 166 0.09 -15.50 6.91
C CYS A 166 0.45 -14.12 7.45
N ILE A 167 -0.21 -13.07 6.94
CA ILE A 167 -0.09 -11.70 7.49
C ILE A 167 -1.47 -11.17 7.87
N GLU A 168 -1.56 -10.48 9.00
CA GLU A 168 -2.83 -9.91 9.51
C GLU A 168 -3.25 -8.66 8.72
N VAL A 169 -2.26 -7.91 8.23
CA VAL A 169 -2.41 -6.65 7.50
C VAL A 169 -1.87 -6.80 6.09
N PRO A 170 -2.42 -6.12 5.07
CA PRO A 170 -1.88 -6.17 3.71
C PRO A 170 -0.68 -5.23 3.65
N PHE A 171 0.38 -5.57 4.38
CA PHE A 171 1.58 -4.78 4.43
C PHE A 171 2.76 -5.73 4.37
N ALA A 172 3.56 -5.57 3.33
CA ALA A 172 4.84 -6.24 3.19
C ALA A 172 5.91 -5.25 2.74
N LYS A 173 7.17 -5.56 3.05
CA LYS A 173 8.34 -4.86 2.52
C LYS A 173 9.04 -5.74 1.49
N THR A 174 9.38 -5.15 0.35
CA THR A 174 10.34 -5.76 -0.56
C THR A 174 11.74 -5.74 0.07
N PRO A 175 12.70 -6.55 -0.40
CA PRO A 175 14.06 -6.53 0.11
C PRO A 175 14.72 -5.14 -0.01
N ASN A 176 14.28 -4.35 -1.00
CA ASN A 176 14.76 -2.99 -1.25
C ASN A 176 14.05 -1.95 -0.35
N GLY A 177 13.23 -2.38 0.60
CA GLY A 177 12.54 -1.52 1.56
C GLY A 177 11.21 -0.92 1.07
N ASN A 178 10.80 -1.17 -0.17
CA ASN A 178 9.54 -0.65 -0.70
C ASN A 178 8.35 -1.38 -0.07
N SER A 179 7.30 -0.66 0.31
CA SER A 179 6.08 -1.33 0.75
C SER A 179 5.20 -1.78 -0.40
N VAL A 180 4.49 -2.87 -0.13
CA VAL A 180 3.41 -3.41 -0.94
C VAL A 180 2.19 -3.49 -0.03
N THR A 181 1.15 -2.75 -0.40
CA THR A 181 -0.16 -2.74 0.27
C THR A 181 -1.31 -3.18 -0.63
N GLU A 182 -1.02 -3.44 -1.92
CA GLU A 182 -1.97 -3.98 -2.88
C GLU A 182 -2.30 -5.45 -2.55
N ILE A 183 -3.58 -5.80 -2.64
CA ILE A 183 -4.11 -7.14 -2.39
C ILE A 183 -4.53 -7.79 -3.70
N ASN A 184 -4.45 -9.12 -3.79
CA ASN A 184 -4.81 -9.90 -4.99
C ASN A 184 -4.06 -9.49 -6.27
N LYS A 185 -2.88 -8.88 -6.15
CA LYS A 185 -2.05 -8.46 -7.26
C LYS A 185 -0.59 -8.81 -7.01
N CYS A 186 0.10 -9.26 -8.06
CA CYS A 186 1.54 -9.44 -8.03
C CYS A 186 2.21 -8.12 -8.41
N VAL A 187 3.02 -7.56 -7.51
CA VAL A 187 3.80 -6.34 -7.74
C VAL A 187 5.24 -6.75 -8.02
N ILE A 188 5.72 -6.47 -9.24
CA ILE A 188 7.09 -6.75 -9.66
C ILE A 188 7.91 -5.47 -9.49
N ARG A 189 9.00 -5.52 -8.73
CA ARG A 189 9.95 -4.40 -8.51
C ARG A 189 11.39 -4.90 -8.47
#